data_AF-A0A6S7K4I1-F1
#
_entry.id   AF-A0A6S7K4I1-F1
#
_cell.length_a   1.000
_cell.length_b   1.000
_cell.length_c   1.000
_cell.angle_alpha   90.00
_cell.angle_beta   90.00
_cell.angle_gamma   90.00
#
_symmetry.space_group_name_H-M   'P 1'
#
loop_
_entity.id
_entity.type
_entity.pdbx_description
1 polymer ?
#
loop_
_entity_poly.entity_id
_entity_poly.type
_entity_poly.pdbx_seq_one_letter_code
_entity_poly.pdbx_strand_id
1 'polypeptide(L)'
;MKQMTQNGRLEGENAEQNNTKNSQEKIEEFIHNQKAKTTITKTKSDMKVFQRYLETVNKGEKQIEDLPKAELDHLLCKFFINVRKANGDGYEPSSLSSFQRSLQRY
;
A
#
# COMPACT_ATOMS: atom_id res chain seq x y z
N MET A 1 33.20 -64.55 -0.97
CA MET A 1 32.12 -63.61 -0.60
C MET A 1 32.73 -62.24 -0.40
N LYS A 2 32.63 -61.35 -1.40
CA LYS A 2 33.02 -59.94 -1.26
C LYS A 2 31.73 -59.15 -1.04
N GLN A 3 31.68 -58.39 0.04
CA GLN A 3 30.57 -57.48 0.34
C GLN A 3 30.58 -56.34 -0.68
N MET A 4 29.45 -56.09 -1.34
CA MET A 4 29.22 -54.90 -2.13
C MET A 4 28.55 -53.85 -1.24
N THR A 5 29.27 -52.79 -0.93
CA THR A 5 28.72 -51.55 -0.38
C THR A 5 28.25 -50.70 -1.56
N GLN A 6 26.96 -50.39 -1.65
CA GLN A 6 26.44 -49.26 -2.43
C GLN A 6 25.66 -48.34 -1.51
N ASN A 7 26.33 -47.32 -0.98
CA ASN A 7 25.70 -46.13 -0.40
C ASN A 7 26.19 -44.93 -1.22
N GLY A 8 25.32 -44.32 -2.01
CA GLY A 8 25.68 -43.14 -2.78
C GLY A 8 24.57 -42.63 -3.70
N ARG A 9 23.42 -42.20 -3.15
CA ARG A 9 22.43 -41.41 -3.92
C ARG A 9 21.37 -40.64 -3.10
N LEU A 10 21.71 -40.02 -1.96
CA LEU A 10 20.70 -39.26 -1.18
C LEU A 10 21.06 -37.79 -0.88
N GLU A 11 22.21 -37.28 -1.34
CA GLU A 11 22.65 -35.93 -0.95
C GLU A 11 22.28 -34.81 -1.95
N GLY A 12 21.83 -35.15 -3.17
CA GLY A 12 21.57 -34.17 -4.23
C GLY A 12 20.20 -33.47 -4.17
N GLU A 13 19.14 -34.17 -3.77
CA GLU A 13 17.75 -33.65 -3.85
C GLU A 13 17.39 -32.69 -2.72
N ASN A 14 18.07 -32.79 -1.57
CA ASN A 14 17.82 -31.93 -0.41
C ASN A 14 18.36 -30.51 -0.61
N ALA A 15 19.47 -30.34 -1.34
CA ALA A 15 20.08 -29.03 -1.56
C ALA A 15 19.24 -28.13 -2.47
N GLU A 16 18.66 -28.68 -3.54
CA GLU A 16 17.83 -27.94 -4.49
C GLU A 16 16.46 -27.56 -3.91
N GLN A 17 15.84 -28.44 -3.12
CA GLN A 17 14.58 -28.15 -2.43
C GLN A 17 14.74 -27.06 -1.36
N ASN A 18 15.84 -27.05 -0.61
CA ASN A 18 16.11 -26.04 0.41
C ASN A 18 16.44 -24.67 -0.20
N ASN A 19 17.13 -24.62 -1.34
CA ASN A 19 17.41 -23.38 -2.06
C ASN A 19 16.12 -22.78 -2.67
N THR A 20 15.24 -23.63 -3.22
CA THR A 20 13.97 -23.19 -3.79
C THR A 20 13.00 -22.66 -2.72
N LYS A 21 12.91 -23.31 -1.56
CA LYS A 21 12.08 -22.82 -0.42
C LYS A 21 12.58 -21.48 0.11
N ASN A 22 13.89 -21.33 0.30
CA ASN A 22 14.50 -20.06 0.73
C ASN A 22 14.24 -18.93 -0.28
N SER A 23 14.27 -19.25 -1.58
CA SER A 23 13.93 -18.29 -2.64
C SER A 23 12.46 -17.86 -2.59
N GLN A 24 11.53 -18.80 -2.37
CA GLN A 24 10.09 -18.52 -2.27
C GLN A 24 9.77 -17.64 -1.04
N GLU A 25 10.33 -17.96 0.13
CA GLU A 25 10.16 -17.17 1.36
C GLU A 25 10.66 -15.74 1.18
N LYS A 26 11.81 -15.54 0.53
CA LYS A 26 12.33 -14.21 0.20
C LYS A 26 11.43 -13.44 -0.77
N ILE A 27 10.82 -14.11 -1.75
CA ILE A 27 9.87 -13.49 -2.67
C ILE A 27 8.61 -13.05 -1.92
N GLU A 28 8.08 -13.89 -1.05
CA GLU A 28 6.89 -13.58 -0.25
C GLU A 28 7.16 -12.42 0.73
N GLU A 29 8.30 -12.43 1.41
CA GLU A 29 8.74 -11.33 2.28
C GLU A 29 8.90 -10.04 1.48
N PHE A 30 9.50 -10.10 0.29
CA PHE A 30 9.63 -8.94 -0.59
C PHE A 30 8.28 -8.38 -1.03
N ILE A 31 7.34 -9.24 -1.46
CA ILE A 31 5.98 -8.85 -1.85
C ILE A 31 5.24 -8.25 -0.65
N HIS A 32 5.34 -8.86 0.52
CA HIS A 32 4.72 -8.37 1.75
C HIS A 32 5.25 -6.98 2.13
N ASN A 33 6.58 -6.83 2.18
CA ASN A 33 7.24 -5.57 2.48
C ASN A 33 6.89 -4.49 1.46
N GLN A 34 6.80 -4.83 0.17
CA GLN A 34 6.44 -3.86 -0.86
C GLN A 34 4.96 -3.46 -0.77
N LYS A 35 4.04 -4.40 -0.50
CA LYS A 35 2.61 -4.09 -0.28
C LYS A 35 2.40 -3.16 0.91
N ALA A 36 3.11 -3.39 2.02
CA ALA A 36 3.05 -2.53 3.20
C ALA A 36 3.64 -1.14 2.91
N LYS A 37 4.84 -1.08 2.32
CA LYS A 37 5.52 0.18 1.97
C LYS A 37 4.71 1.02 0.99
N THR A 38 4.18 0.41 -0.07
CA THR A 38 3.36 1.11 -1.08
C THR A 38 2.06 1.64 -0.48
N THR A 39 1.40 0.87 0.38
CA THR A 39 0.15 1.28 1.05
C THR A 39 0.38 2.46 1.99
N ILE A 40 1.40 2.42 2.85
CA ILE A 40 1.76 3.52 3.76
C ILE A 40 2.15 4.77 2.97
N THR A 41 2.97 4.60 1.93
CA THR A 41 3.41 5.70 1.07
C THR A 41 2.22 6.36 0.38
N LYS A 42 1.31 5.56 -0.17
CA LYS A 42 0.08 6.06 -0.77
C LYS A 42 -0.79 6.79 0.26
N THR A 43 -0.93 6.26 1.49
CA THR A 43 -1.67 6.98 2.55
C THR A 43 -1.10 8.37 2.74
N LYS A 44 0.20 8.47 2.99
CA LYS A 44 0.87 9.74 3.30
C LYS A 44 0.74 10.73 2.14
N SER A 45 0.90 10.26 0.91
CA SER A 45 0.76 11.10 -0.28
C SER A 45 -0.68 11.60 -0.44
N ASP A 46 -1.68 10.73 -0.29
CA ASP A 46 -3.09 11.12 -0.37
C ASP A 46 -3.48 12.10 0.74
N MET A 47 -2.99 11.88 1.97
CA MET A 47 -3.21 12.80 3.09
C MET A 47 -2.62 14.19 2.81
N LYS A 48 -1.42 14.26 2.22
CA LYS A 48 -0.83 15.55 1.81
C LYS A 48 -1.66 16.26 0.74
N VAL A 49 -2.31 15.51 -0.15
CA VAL A 49 -3.22 16.11 -1.15
C VAL A 49 -4.43 16.71 -0.46
N PHE A 50 -5.03 15.99 0.50
CA PHE A 50 -6.18 16.51 1.24
C PHE A 50 -5.80 17.70 2.14
N GLN A 51 -4.64 17.67 2.81
CA GLN A 51 -4.13 18.80 3.59
C GLN A 51 -3.94 20.05 2.74
N ARG A 52 -3.35 19.92 1.54
CA ARG A 52 -3.23 21.02 0.59
C ARG A 52 -4.59 21.59 0.17
N TYR A 53 -5.61 20.73 0.03
CA TYR A 53 -6.97 21.22 -0.21
C TYR A 53 -7.51 21.99 0.99
N LEU A 54 -7.23 21.58 2.23
CA LEU A 54 -7.61 22.35 3.42
C LEU A 54 -6.95 23.73 3.44
N GLU A 55 -5.70 23.84 3.02
CA GLU A 55 -5.01 25.12 2.86
C GLU A 55 -5.75 26.05 1.88
N THR A 56 -6.26 25.53 0.75
CA THR A 56 -6.97 26.37 -0.24
C THR A 56 -8.34 26.85 0.22
N VAL A 57 -8.94 26.22 1.23
CA VAL A 57 -10.24 26.61 1.81
C VAL A 57 -10.09 27.32 3.17
N ASN A 58 -8.92 27.86 3.47
CA ASN A 58 -8.58 28.54 4.74
C ASN A 58 -8.79 27.66 5.99
N LYS A 59 -8.55 26.35 5.86
CA LYS A 59 -8.58 25.37 6.95
C LYS A 59 -7.23 24.69 7.20
N GLY A 60 -6.16 25.15 6.53
CA GLY A 60 -4.82 24.55 6.61
C GLY A 60 -4.11 24.72 7.96
N GLU A 61 -4.55 25.65 8.81
CA GLU A 61 -3.99 25.84 10.16
C GLU A 61 -4.44 24.76 11.16
N LYS A 62 -5.53 24.05 10.86
CA LYS A 62 -6.05 22.98 11.71
C LYS A 62 -5.55 21.63 11.23
N GLN A 63 -5.17 20.76 12.18
CA GLN A 63 -4.98 19.35 11.86
C GLN A 63 -6.33 18.70 11.54
N ILE A 64 -6.31 17.65 10.74
CA ILE A 64 -7.54 16.95 10.32
C ILE A 64 -8.25 16.35 11.53
N GLU A 65 -7.46 15.92 12.51
CA GLU A 65 -7.87 15.32 13.78
C GLU A 65 -8.57 16.32 14.71
N ASP A 66 -8.32 17.63 14.54
CA ASP A 66 -8.93 18.70 15.34
C ASP A 66 -10.25 19.20 14.73
N LEU A 67 -10.62 18.74 13.53
CA LEU A 67 -11.84 19.16 12.86
C LEU A 67 -13.07 18.45 13.47
N PRO A 68 -14.16 19.18 13.76
CA PRO A 68 -15.43 18.56 14.11
C PRO A 68 -15.89 17.60 13.02
N LYS A 69 -16.47 16.45 13.42
CA LYS A 69 -16.94 15.41 12.49
C LYS A 69 -17.81 15.95 11.35
N ALA A 70 -18.77 16.82 11.66
CA ALA A 70 -19.67 17.40 10.66
C ALA A 70 -18.95 18.35 9.69
N GLU A 71 -17.94 19.07 10.16
CA GLU A 71 -17.11 19.94 9.32
C GLU A 71 -16.23 19.10 8.39
N LEU A 72 -15.60 18.04 8.92
CA LEU A 72 -14.78 17.12 8.15
C LEU A 72 -15.60 16.41 7.06
N ASP A 73 -16.79 15.89 7.39
CA ASP A 73 -17.69 15.24 6.42
C ASP A 73 -18.03 16.17 5.25
N HIS A 74 -18.40 17.42 5.56
CA HIS A 74 -18.71 18.41 4.55
C HIS A 74 -17.49 18.78 3.67
N LEU A 75 -16.31 18.89 4.26
CA LEU A 75 -15.05 19.13 3.54
C LEU A 75 -14.69 17.97 2.61
N LEU A 76 -14.88 16.73 3.07
CA LEU A 76 -14.67 15.54 2.25
C LEU A 76 -15.64 15.49 1.07
N CYS A 77 -16.94 15.75 1.29
CA CYS A 77 -17.90 15.84 0.20
C CYS A 77 -17.49 16.88 -0.84
N LYS A 78 -17.14 18.09 -0.39
CA LYS A 78 -16.67 19.16 -1.29
C LYS A 78 -15.41 18.76 -2.05
N PHE A 79 -14.46 18.12 -1.37
CA PHE A 79 -13.24 17.63 -2.01
C PHE A 79 -13.55 16.64 -3.13
N PHE A 80 -14.32 15.58 -2.85
CA PHE A 80 -14.62 14.54 -3.84
C PHE A 80 -15.48 15.03 -5.02
N ILE A 81 -16.34 16.04 -4.80
CA ILE A 81 -17.13 16.65 -5.89
C ILE A 81 -16.24 17.50 -6.81
N ASN A 82 -15.24 18.19 -6.27
CA ASN A 82 -14.44 19.17 -7.00
C ASN A 82 -13.09 18.67 -7.48
N VAL A 83 -12.60 17.52 -7.00
CA VAL A 83 -11.28 16.99 -7.38
C VAL A 83 -11.26 16.62 -8.87
N ARG A 84 -10.25 17.12 -9.60
CA ARG A 84 -10.06 16.91 -11.04
C ARG A 84 -8.60 16.60 -11.35
N LYS A 85 -8.37 15.87 -12.44
CA LYS A 85 -7.03 15.61 -13.00
C LYS A 85 -6.44 16.93 -13.51
N ALA A 86 -5.13 16.93 -13.78
CA ALA A 86 -4.42 18.11 -14.30
C ALA A 86 -4.97 18.63 -15.64
N ASN A 87 -5.56 17.75 -16.46
CA ASN A 87 -6.21 18.10 -17.72
C ASN A 87 -7.66 18.60 -17.56
N GLY A 88 -8.17 18.70 -16.33
CA GLY A 88 -9.54 19.12 -16.02
C GLY A 88 -10.56 17.99 -15.95
N ASP A 89 -10.21 16.77 -16.35
CA ASP A 89 -11.14 15.64 -16.36
C ASP A 89 -11.43 15.10 -14.95
N GLY A 90 -12.58 14.42 -14.83
CA GLY A 90 -12.91 13.63 -13.65
C GLY A 90 -11.95 12.46 -13.42
N TYR A 91 -11.76 12.10 -12.16
CA TYR A 91 -11.13 10.84 -11.79
C TYR A 91 -12.06 9.66 -11.98
N GLU A 92 -11.50 8.51 -12.36
CA GLU A 92 -12.24 7.25 -12.40
C GLU A 92 -12.77 6.90 -10.99
N PRO A 93 -13.96 6.28 -10.87
CA PRO A 93 -14.52 5.89 -9.58
C PRO A 93 -13.56 5.03 -8.73
N SER A 94 -12.78 4.15 -9.36
CA SER A 94 -11.79 3.30 -8.70
C SER A 94 -10.64 4.10 -8.08
N SER A 95 -10.24 5.20 -8.72
CA SER A 95 -9.18 6.08 -8.22
C SER A 95 -9.65 6.86 -6.99
N LEU A 96 -10.87 7.41 -7.05
CA LEU A 96 -11.48 8.10 -5.91
C LEU A 96 -11.71 7.16 -4.73
N SER A 97 -12.19 5.94 -5.00
CA SER A 97 -12.35 4.90 -3.96
C SER A 97 -11.02 4.55 -3.30
N SER A 98 -9.94 4.48 -4.09
CA SER A 98 -8.60 4.21 -3.59
C SER A 98 -8.04 5.35 -2.75
N PHE A 99 -8.45 6.60 -3.01
CA PHE A 99 -8.10 7.76 -2.19
C PHE A 99 -8.91 7.77 -0.89
N GLN A 100 -10.22 7.52 -0.95
CA GLN A 100 -11.08 7.41 0.23
C GLN A 100 -10.57 6.35 1.21
N ARG A 101 -10.16 5.18 0.70
CA ARG A 101 -9.54 4.12 1.53
C ARG A 101 -8.24 4.57 2.19
N SER A 102 -7.49 5.50 1.59
CA SER A 102 -6.31 6.09 2.23
C SER A 102 -6.71 6.97 3.40
N LEU A 103 -7.71 7.84 3.22
CA LEU A 103 -8.23 8.68 4.29
C LEU A 103 -8.79 7.86 5.47
N GLN A 104 -9.50 6.76 5.18
CA GLN A 104 -10.05 5.88 6.21
C GLN A 104 -8.99 5.07 6.96
N ARG A 105 -7.81 4.88 6.35
CA ARG A 105 -6.70 4.12 6.94
C ARG A 105 -5.81 4.99 7.81
N TYR A 106 -5.72 6.28 7.50
CA TYR A 106 -5.06 7.28 8.33
C TYR A 106 -5.82 7.45 9.63
#